data_AF-A0A7W1UQZ0-F1
#
_entry.id   AF-A0A7W1UQZ0-F1
#
_cell.length_a   1.000
_cell.length_b   1.000
_cell.length_c   1.000
_cell.angle_alpha   90.00
_cell.angle_beta   90.00
_cell.angle_gamma   90.00
#
_symmetry.space_group_name_H-M   'P 1'
#
loop_
_entity.id
_entity.type
_entity.pdbx_description
1 polymer ?
#
loop_
_entity_poly.entity_id
_entity_poly.type
_entity_poly.pdbx_seq_one_letter_code
_entity_poly.pdbx_strand_id
1 'polypeptide(L)' 'MREKTIVSTVTLAASLISYFYAKEAHKDAVPYVMIGGFIGAVIGEVITNSIKDKN' A
#
# COMPACT_ATOMS: atom_id res chain seq x y z
N MET A 1 -16.04 8.62 0.89
CA MET A 1 -15.53 7.73 1.97
C MET A 1 -14.93 6.44 1.43
N ARG A 2 -15.64 5.70 0.54
CA ARG A 2 -15.15 4.43 -0.05
C ARG A 2 -13.75 4.52 -0.68
N GLU A 3 -13.48 5.61 -1.42
CA GLU A 3 -12.19 5.90 -2.05
C GLU A 3 -11.03 5.92 -1.04
N LYS A 4 -11.15 6.74 0.01
CA LYS A 4 -10.14 6.83 1.07
C LYS A 4 -9.95 5.49 1.79
N THR A 5 -11.02 4.72 1.97
CA THR A 5 -10.93 3.38 2.55
C THR A 5 -10.10 2.44 1.68
N ILE A 6 -10.30 2.43 0.36
CA ILE A 6 -9.52 1.60 -0.58
C ILE A 6 -8.05 1.99 -0.55
N VAL A 7 -7.74 3.29 -0.63
CA VAL A 7 -6.35 3.77 -0.57
C VAL A 7 -5.70 3.34 0.75
N SER A 8 -6.41 3.48 1.87
CA SER A 8 -5.90 3.13 3.20
C SER A 8 -5.67 1.64 3.38
N THR A 9 -6.59 0.79 2.90
CA THR A 9 -6.42 -0.68 3.00
C THR A 9 -5.31 -1.19 2.09
N VAL A 10 -5.16 -0.65 0.87
CA VAL A 10 -4.05 -1.03 -0.03
C VAL A 10 -2.71 -0.58 0.55
N THR A 11 -2.65 0.64 1.10
CA THR A 11 -1.46 1.16 1.81
C THR A 11 -1.06 0.26 2.97
N LEU A 12 -2.04 -0.12 3.81
CA LEU A 12 -1.81 -0.98 4.97
C LEU A 12 -1.35 -2.39 4.55
N ALA A 13 -2.01 -2.98 3.55
CA ALA A 13 -1.65 -4.29 3.03
C ALA A 13 -0.21 -4.31 2.46
N ALA A 14 0.15 -3.31 1.66
CA ALA A 14 1.49 -3.20 1.09
C ALA A 14 2.57 -2.96 2.17
N SER A 15 2.26 -2.15 3.19
CA SER A 15 3.12 -1.95 4.37
C SER A 15 3.36 -3.25 5.14
N LEU A 16 2.33 -4.07 5.30
CA LEU A 16 2.45 -5.36 6.00
C LEU A 16 3.23 -6.39 5.17
N ILE A 17 2.97 -6.49 3.87
CA ILE A 17 3.72 -7.39 2.97
C ILE A 17 5.21 -7.04 2.97
N SER A 18 5.53 -5.75 2.87
CA SER A 18 6.91 -5.28 2.92
C SER A 18 7.56 -5.51 4.30
N TYR A 19 6.82 -5.37 5.40
CA TYR A 19 7.28 -5.76 6.73
C TYR A 19 7.65 -7.25 6.80
N PHE A 20 6.76 -8.14 6.34
CA PHE A 20 7.02 -9.58 6.37
C PHE A 20 8.21 -9.96 5.50
N TYR A 21 8.32 -9.37 4.30
CA TYR A 21 9.49 -9.54 3.43
C TYR A 21 10.79 -9.11 4.11
N ALA A 22 10.81 -7.94 4.75
CA ALA A 22 12.00 -7.45 5.43
C ALA A 22 12.38 -8.36 6.62
N LYS A 23 11.37 -8.84 7.36
CA LYS A 23 11.57 -9.77 8.48
C LYS A 23 12.15 -11.11 8.03
N GLU A 24 11.63 -11.71 6.96
CA GLU A 24 12.15 -12.97 6.41
C GLU A 24 13.54 -12.82 5.81
N ALA A 25 13.82 -11.68 5.16
CA ALA A 25 15.12 -11.41 4.56
C ALA A 25 16.17 -10.91 5.57
N HIS A 26 15.84 -10.83 6.87
CA HIS A 26 16.68 -10.26 7.93
C HIS A 26 17.19 -8.84 7.61
N LYS A 27 16.35 -8.03 6.95
CA LYS A 27 16.63 -6.62 6.60
C LYS A 27 15.94 -5.67 7.58
N ASP A 28 16.38 -4.42 7.58
CA ASP A 28 15.74 -3.37 8.37
C ASP A 28 14.29 -3.15 7.95
N ALA A 29 13.35 -3.45 8.84
CA ALA A 29 11.93 -3.39 8.53
C ALA A 29 11.42 -1.97 8.24
N VAL A 30 11.97 -0.96 8.93
CA VAL A 30 11.51 0.43 8.85
C VAL A 30 11.51 0.99 7.42
N PRO A 31 12.65 1.02 6.69
CA PRO A 31 12.67 1.56 5.32
C PRO A 31 11.78 0.77 4.36
N TYR A 32 11.68 -0.56 4.51
CA TYR A 32 10.84 -1.39 3.65
C TYR A 32 9.34 -1.12 3.87
N VAL A 33 8.90 -0.96 5.12
CA VAL A 33 7.52 -0.58 5.45
C VAL A 33 7.17 0.79 4.90
N MET A 34 8.09 1.76 4.99
CA MET A 34 7.88 3.10 4.43
C MET A 34 7.71 3.05 2.91
N ILE A 35 8.58 2.33 2.21
CA ILE A 35 8.51 2.16 0.76
C ILE A 35 7.22 1.42 0.37
N GLY A 36 6.89 0.33 1.07
CA GLY A 36 5.68 -0.45 0.83
C GLY A 36 4.41 0.37 1.04
N GLY A 37 4.34 1.17 2.11
CA GLY A 37 3.24 2.09 2.35
C GLY A 37 3.10 3.13 1.26
N PHE A 38 4.20 3.77 0.84
CA PHE A 38 4.18 4.74 -0.26
C PHE A 38 3.69 4.12 -1.57
N ILE A 39 4.22 2.96 -1.96
CA ILE A 39 3.80 2.24 -3.18
C ILE A 39 2.32 1.84 -3.08
N GLY A 40 1.88 1.34 -1.92
CA GLY A 40 0.48 0.97 -1.69
C GLY A 40 -0.48 2.16 -1.81
N ALA A 41 -0.08 3.34 -1.33
CA ALA A 41 -0.87 4.56 -1.49
C ALA A 41 -1.03 4.95 -2.96
N VAL A 42 0.07 4.96 -3.72
CA VAL A 42 0.07 5.27 -5.15
C VAL A 42 -0.82 4.30 -5.93
N ILE A 43 -0.67 2.99 -5.69
CA ILE A 43 -1.50 1.96 -6.33
C ILE A 43 -2.97 2.14 -5.95
N GLY A 44 -3.26 2.37 -4.67
CA GLY A 44 -4.60 2.61 -4.18
C GLY A 44 -5.27 3.80 -4.88
N GLU A 45 -4.52 4.89 -5.09
CA GLU A 45 -5.02 6.09 -5.76
C GLU A 45 -5.32 5.83 -7.25
N VAL A 46 -4.44 5.12 -7.95
CA VAL A 46 -4.65 4.71 -9.36
C VAL A 46 -5.87 3.80 -9.52
N ILE A 47 -6.03 2.80 -8.64
CA ILE A 47 -7.18 1.89 -8.65
C ILE A 47 -8.47 2.69 -8.41
N THR A 48 -8.45 3.58 -7.43
CA THR A 48 -9.62 4.37 -7.07
C THR A 48 -10.04 5.31 -8.19
N ASN A 49 -9.08 5.98 -8.84
CA ASN A 49 -9.34 6.81 -10.02
C ASN A 49 -9.89 6.00 -11.19
N SER A 50 -9.35 4.79 -11.45
CA SER A 50 -9.82 3.93 -12.54
C SER A 50 -11.26 3.42 -12.32
N ILE A 51 -11.65 3.19 -11.07
CA ILE A 51 -13.03 2.80 -10.72
C ILE A 51 -13.98 3.98 -10.88
N LYS A 52 -13.51 5.20 -10.55
CA LYS A 52 -14.31 6.42 -10.67
C LYS A 52 -14.57 6.80 -12.13
N ASP A 53 -13.59 6.64 -13.00
CA ASP A 53 -13.69 6.96 -14.43
C ASP A 53 -14.69 6.05 -15.19
N LYS A 54 -14.95 4.84 -14.64
CA LYS A 54 -15.87 3.85 -15.21
C LYS A 54 -17.34 4.02 -14.83
N ASN A 55 -17.67 4.96 -13.94
CA ASN A 55 -19.02 5.23 -13.43
C ASN A 55 -19.54 6.58 -13.93
#